data_AF-A0A7S1S2R2-F1
#
_entry.id   AF-A0A7S1S2R2-F1
#
_cell.length_a   1.000
_cell.length_b   1.000
_cell.length_c   1.000
_cell.angle_alpha   90.00
_cell.angle_beta   90.00
_cell.angle_gamma   90.00
#
_symmetry.space_group_name_H-M   'P 1'
#
loop_
_entity.id
_entity.type
_entity.pdbx_description
1 polymer ?
#
loop_
_entity_poly.entity_id
_entity_poly.type
_entity_poly.pdbx_seq_one_letter_code
_entity_poly.pdbx_strand_id
1 'polypeptide(L)'
;NPSDVTPDGRLPSADNGSYEKDSGHLRDIFYRMGFNDQEIVALSGAHALGRCHADASGFVGPWTPTPTAFNNVYFSLLKNSAWEEGCIKGQTCKNKQYRDTATQQFMMLPTDIALIKDPGFKKYVDLYADDEKAFFKDFSGAFSKLLENGTKNLYAAA
;
A
#
# COMPACT_ATOMS: atom_id res chain seq x y z
N ASN A 1 28.72 2.24 13.46
CA ASN A 1 28.89 0.84 13.90
C ASN A 1 27.79 0.02 13.25
N PRO A 2 28.00 -1.18 12.68
CA PRO A 2 26.91 -1.98 12.11
C PRO A 2 25.81 -2.34 13.14
N SER A 3 26.12 -2.26 14.44
CA SER A 3 25.13 -2.35 15.53
C SER A 3 24.23 -1.12 15.67
N ASP A 4 24.57 0.01 15.04
CA ASP A 4 23.80 1.26 15.07
C ASP A 4 22.77 1.34 13.94
N VAL A 5 22.83 0.42 12.97
CA VAL A 5 21.84 0.33 11.89
C VAL A 5 20.78 -0.71 12.24
N THR A 6 19.54 -0.42 11.88
CA THR A 6 18.44 -1.36 12.06
C THR A 6 18.69 -2.64 11.27
N PRO A 7 18.40 -3.83 11.83
CA PRO A 7 18.56 -5.08 11.12
C PRO A 7 17.61 -5.15 9.92
N ASP A 8 17.93 -6.03 8.97
CA ASP A 8 17.06 -6.36 7.85
C ASP A 8 15.74 -7.02 8.32
N GLY A 9 14.75 -7.09 7.43
CA GLY A 9 13.43 -7.67 7.69
C GLY A 9 12.48 -6.75 8.46
N ARG A 10 12.83 -5.46 8.60
CA ARG A 10 11.95 -4.46 9.24
C ARG A 10 10.94 -3.85 8.28
N LEU A 11 11.19 -3.92 6.98
CA LEU A 11 10.30 -3.43 5.92
C LEU A 11 9.27 -4.51 5.53
N PRO A 12 8.08 -4.11 5.06
CA PRO A 12 7.05 -5.08 4.71
C PRO A 12 7.40 -5.87 3.43
N SER A 13 7.15 -7.17 3.42
CA SER A 13 7.01 -7.98 2.20
C SER A 13 5.68 -7.71 1.51
N ALA A 14 5.67 -7.77 0.18
CA ALA A 14 4.47 -7.63 -0.65
C ALA A 14 3.67 -8.93 -0.82
N ASP A 15 4.26 -10.08 -0.49
CA ASP A 15 3.62 -11.41 -0.55
C ASP A 15 4.13 -12.32 0.57
N ASN A 16 3.20 -12.90 1.33
CA ASN A 16 3.43 -13.87 2.40
C ASN A 16 2.66 -15.18 2.15
N GLY A 17 2.12 -15.36 0.94
CA GLY A 17 1.54 -16.60 0.44
C GLY A 17 0.02 -16.72 0.59
N SER A 18 -0.63 -15.93 1.43
CA SER A 18 -2.10 -15.83 1.51
C SER A 18 -2.53 -14.48 2.07
N TYR A 19 -3.78 -14.06 1.79
CA TYR A 19 -4.27 -12.77 2.26
C TYR A 19 -4.33 -12.67 3.80
N GLU A 20 -4.57 -13.78 4.51
CA GLU A 20 -4.53 -13.81 5.99
C GLU A 20 -3.12 -13.55 6.50
N LYS A 21 -2.11 -14.12 5.85
CA LYS A 21 -0.70 -13.88 6.19
C LYS A 21 -0.26 -12.48 5.81
N ASP A 22 -0.72 -11.98 4.65
CA ASP A 22 -0.41 -10.62 4.19
C ASP A 22 -1.01 -9.56 5.12
N SER A 23 -2.28 -9.73 5.50
CA SER A 23 -2.94 -8.82 6.45
C SER A 23 -2.33 -8.90 7.86
N GLY A 24 -2.01 -10.10 8.34
CA GLY A 24 -1.26 -10.28 9.58
C GLY A 24 0.12 -9.62 9.54
N HIS A 25 0.87 -9.82 8.45
CA HIS A 25 2.19 -9.24 8.25
C HIS A 25 2.16 -7.70 8.22
N LEU A 26 1.16 -7.10 7.55
CA LEU A 26 0.96 -5.65 7.59
C LEU A 26 0.76 -5.16 9.03
N ARG A 27 -0.09 -5.85 9.82
CA ARG A 27 -0.28 -5.50 11.24
C ARG A 27 1.00 -5.66 12.03
N ASP A 28 1.72 -6.77 11.90
CA ASP A 28 2.97 -7.02 12.63
C ASP A 28 4.02 -5.92 12.41
N ILE A 29 4.16 -5.45 11.17
CA ILE A 29 5.10 -4.39 10.82
C ILE A 29 4.64 -3.03 11.35
N PHE A 30 3.39 -2.65 11.07
CA PHE A 30 2.91 -1.30 11.34
C PHE A 30 2.46 -1.10 12.80
N TYR A 31 1.94 -2.12 13.48
CA TYR A 31 1.59 -2.03 14.89
C TYR A 31 2.83 -1.86 15.76
N ARG A 32 3.94 -2.50 15.39
CA ARG A 32 5.26 -2.27 16.01
C ARG A 32 5.70 -0.80 15.88
N MET A 33 5.27 -0.12 14.82
CA MET A 33 5.54 1.30 14.58
C MET A 33 4.49 2.22 15.21
N GLY A 34 3.50 1.68 15.92
CA GLY A 34 2.46 2.42 16.63
C GLY A 34 1.26 2.81 15.76
N PHE A 35 1.09 2.22 14.57
CA PHE A 35 -0.06 2.46 13.70
C PHE A 35 -1.21 1.50 13.98
N ASN A 36 -2.43 1.91 13.65
CA ASN A 36 -3.63 1.07 13.69
C ASN A 36 -4.09 0.68 12.26
N ASP A 37 -5.14 -0.15 12.16
CA ASP A 37 -5.68 -0.60 10.87
C ASP A 37 -6.08 0.55 9.92
N GLN A 38 -6.64 1.65 10.45
CA GLN A 38 -7.03 2.80 9.64
C GLN A 38 -5.81 3.46 9.00
N GLU A 39 -4.77 3.69 9.81
CA GLU A 39 -3.54 4.36 9.38
C GLU A 39 -2.75 3.50 8.40
N ILE A 40 -2.75 2.17 8.58
CA ILE A 40 -2.17 1.21 7.61
C ILE A 40 -2.83 1.40 6.24
N VAL A 41 -4.17 1.33 6.19
CA VAL A 41 -4.90 1.46 4.92
C VAL A 41 -4.73 2.85 4.33
N ALA A 42 -4.73 3.90 5.15
CA ALA A 42 -4.47 5.26 4.67
C ALA A 42 -3.10 5.33 3.99
N LEU A 43 -2.04 4.89 4.67
CA LEU A 43 -0.67 4.91 4.14
C LEU A 43 -0.51 4.07 2.86
N SER A 44 -1.19 2.92 2.75
CA SER A 44 -1.23 2.13 1.51
C SER A 44 -1.76 2.93 0.31
N GLY A 45 -2.60 3.94 0.55
CA GLY A 45 -3.08 4.88 -0.48
C GLY A 45 -1.97 5.64 -1.21
N ALA A 46 -0.75 5.70 -0.67
CA ALA A 46 0.41 6.24 -1.39
C ALA A 46 0.69 5.49 -2.72
N HIS A 47 0.24 4.25 -2.87
CA HIS A 47 0.29 3.50 -4.13
C HIS A 47 -0.58 4.13 -5.25
N ALA A 48 -1.36 5.18 -4.97
CA ALA A 48 -1.90 6.03 -6.03
C ALA A 48 -0.79 6.61 -6.94
N LEU A 49 0.41 6.78 -6.37
CA LEU A 49 1.60 7.27 -7.05
C LEU A 49 2.53 6.14 -7.50
N GLY A 50 3.23 6.39 -8.60
CA GLY A 50 4.33 5.58 -9.07
C GLY A 50 3.92 4.24 -9.65
N ARG A 51 4.86 3.29 -9.58
CA ARG A 51 4.77 1.95 -10.16
C ARG A 51 5.81 1.01 -9.57
N CYS A 52 5.58 -0.29 -9.70
CA CYS A 52 6.62 -1.29 -9.50
C CYS A 52 7.57 -1.41 -10.71
N HIS A 53 8.83 -1.73 -10.41
CA HIS A 53 9.89 -2.01 -11.37
C HIS A 53 10.49 -3.40 -11.08
N ALA A 54 10.68 -4.20 -12.13
CA ALA A 54 11.04 -5.61 -12.03
C ALA A 54 12.47 -5.86 -11.53
N ASP A 55 13.37 -4.90 -11.74
CA ASP A 55 14.75 -4.90 -11.27
C ASP A 55 14.86 -4.47 -9.80
N ALA A 56 13.97 -3.60 -9.32
CA ALA A 56 13.94 -3.15 -7.93
C ALA A 56 13.20 -4.12 -6.99
N SER A 57 12.07 -4.68 -7.46
CA SER A 57 11.12 -5.38 -6.58
C SER A 57 10.65 -6.73 -7.11
N GLY A 58 10.89 -7.06 -8.39
CA GLY A 58 10.34 -8.23 -9.06
C GLY A 58 8.87 -8.12 -9.48
N PHE A 59 8.17 -7.07 -9.05
CA PHE A 59 6.82 -6.70 -9.48
C PHE A 59 6.87 -5.69 -10.63
N VAL A 60 5.78 -5.56 -11.39
CA VAL A 60 5.75 -4.67 -12.55
C VAL A 60 4.41 -3.96 -12.76
N GLY A 61 4.49 -2.66 -13.04
CA GLY A 61 3.36 -1.87 -13.51
C GLY A 61 2.86 -0.81 -12.51
N PRO A 62 2.04 0.13 -12.98
CA PRO A 62 1.38 1.10 -12.12
C PRO A 62 0.14 0.52 -11.44
N TRP A 63 -0.23 1.08 -10.29
CA TRP A 63 -1.52 0.80 -9.64
C TRP A 63 -2.68 1.59 -10.25
N THR A 64 -2.40 2.79 -10.79
CA THR A 64 -3.44 3.73 -11.26
C THR A 64 -3.12 4.28 -12.64
N PRO A 65 -4.13 4.80 -13.38
CA PRO A 65 -3.92 5.52 -14.65
C PRO A 65 -3.23 6.88 -14.48
N THR A 66 -3.17 7.41 -13.25
CA THR A 66 -2.59 8.72 -12.95
C THR A 66 -1.44 8.60 -11.95
N PRO A 67 -0.33 7.91 -12.30
CA PRO A 67 0.73 7.56 -11.36
C PRO A 67 1.54 8.77 -10.84
N THR A 68 1.24 9.98 -11.31
CA THR A 68 1.88 11.22 -10.85
C THR A 68 0.92 12.14 -10.11
N ALA A 69 -0.33 11.73 -9.90
CA ALA A 69 -1.34 12.49 -9.18
C ALA A 69 -1.69 11.78 -7.87
N PHE A 70 -1.66 12.51 -6.76
CA PHE A 70 -2.08 12.00 -5.47
C PHE A 70 -3.60 12.22 -5.32
N ASN A 71 -4.36 11.13 -5.34
CA ASN A 71 -5.82 11.09 -5.30
C ASN A 71 -6.30 9.74 -4.72
N ASN A 72 -7.61 9.53 -4.60
CA ASN A 72 -8.16 8.27 -4.08
C ASN A 72 -8.39 7.16 -5.13
N VAL A 73 -7.86 7.31 -6.35
CA VAL A 73 -8.13 6.37 -7.46
C VAL A 73 -7.62 4.96 -7.15
N TYR A 74 -6.56 4.83 -6.36
CA TYR A 74 -6.09 3.54 -5.85
C TYR A 74 -7.19 2.76 -5.14
N PHE A 75 -7.88 3.36 -4.17
CA PHE A 75 -8.97 2.69 -3.44
C PHE A 75 -10.18 2.44 -4.33
N SER A 76 -10.52 3.41 -5.20
CA SER A 76 -11.61 3.26 -6.17
C SER A 76 -11.41 2.05 -7.08
N LEU A 77 -10.20 1.86 -7.62
CA LEU A 77 -9.88 0.69 -8.44
C LEU A 77 -9.86 -0.59 -7.60
N LEU A 78 -9.21 -0.55 -6.44
CA LEU A 78 -9.09 -1.73 -5.57
C LEU A 78 -10.47 -2.27 -5.16
N LYS A 79 -11.43 -1.39 -4.86
CA LYS A 79 -12.82 -1.73 -4.50
C LYS A 79 -13.66 -2.23 -5.67
N ASN A 80 -13.57 -1.56 -6.84
CA ASN A 80 -14.55 -1.72 -7.91
C ASN A 80 -14.09 -2.58 -9.09
N SER A 81 -12.80 -2.90 -9.18
CA SER A 81 -12.26 -3.74 -10.24
C SER A 81 -12.29 -5.23 -9.90
N ALA A 82 -12.42 -6.07 -10.92
CA ALA A 82 -12.12 -7.48 -10.81
C ALA A 82 -10.62 -7.73 -11.02
N TRP A 83 -10.02 -8.51 -10.13
CA TRP A 83 -8.59 -8.79 -10.09
C TRP A 83 -8.34 -10.26 -10.39
N GLU A 84 -7.42 -10.53 -11.31
CA GLU A 84 -6.93 -11.89 -11.61
C GLU A 84 -5.41 -11.96 -11.41
N GLU A 85 -4.90 -13.13 -11.08
CA GLU A 85 -3.45 -13.34 -10.98
C GLU A 85 -2.80 -13.21 -12.36
N GLY A 86 -1.73 -12.43 -12.43
CA GLY A 86 -0.93 -12.29 -13.65
C GLY A 86 -0.26 -10.92 -13.78
N CYS A 87 0.76 -10.87 -14.62
CA CYS A 87 1.44 -9.62 -14.96
C CYS A 87 0.58 -8.76 -15.90
N ILE A 88 0.77 -7.45 -15.85
CA ILE A 88 0.11 -6.53 -16.79
C ILE A 88 0.51 -6.84 -18.24
N LYS A 89 -0.37 -6.47 -19.17
CA LYS A 89 -0.29 -6.82 -20.59
C LYS A 89 1.07 -6.43 -21.19
N GLY A 90 1.71 -7.40 -21.82
CA GLY A 90 2.99 -7.21 -22.51
C GLY A 90 4.21 -7.09 -21.59
N GLN A 91 4.06 -7.35 -20.28
CA GLN A 91 5.18 -7.36 -19.33
C GLN A 91 5.31 -8.69 -18.62
N THR A 92 6.53 -8.96 -18.15
CA THR A 92 6.87 -10.14 -17.35
C THR A 92 7.23 -9.69 -15.94
N CYS A 93 6.56 -10.29 -14.96
CA CYS A 93 6.79 -10.12 -13.54
C CYS A 93 7.49 -11.38 -13.00
N LYS A 94 8.37 -11.21 -12.02
CA LYS A 94 9.06 -12.34 -11.35
C LYS A 94 8.24 -12.86 -10.18
N ASN A 95 7.49 -11.96 -9.54
CA ASN A 95 6.69 -12.26 -8.36
C ASN A 95 5.21 -12.35 -8.71
N LYS A 96 4.46 -13.11 -7.91
CA LYS A 96 2.99 -13.21 -7.99
C LYS A 96 2.36 -11.84 -7.75
N GLN A 97 1.61 -11.34 -8.72
CA GLN A 97 0.82 -10.11 -8.60
C GLN A 97 -0.52 -10.27 -9.28
N TYR A 98 -1.39 -9.30 -9.09
CA TYR A 98 -2.69 -9.23 -9.71
C TYR A 98 -2.74 -8.15 -10.76
N ARG A 99 -3.63 -8.31 -11.73
CA ARG A 99 -3.98 -7.29 -12.73
C ARG A 99 -5.47 -7.12 -12.83
N ASP A 100 -5.90 -5.95 -13.29
CA ASP A 100 -7.30 -5.73 -13.58
C ASP A 100 -7.73 -6.58 -14.80
N THR A 101 -8.90 -7.22 -14.73
CA THR A 101 -9.37 -8.09 -15.83
C THR A 101 -9.84 -7.30 -17.05
N ALA A 102 -10.25 -6.04 -16.85
CA ALA A 102 -10.87 -5.23 -17.89
C ALA A 102 -9.86 -4.73 -18.94
N THR A 103 -8.69 -4.25 -18.49
CA THR A 103 -7.67 -3.64 -19.35
C THR A 103 -6.33 -4.36 -19.26
N GLN A 104 -6.07 -5.05 -18.15
CA GLN A 104 -4.79 -5.67 -17.83
C GLN A 104 -3.63 -4.66 -17.81
N GLN A 105 -3.90 -3.38 -17.50
CA GLN A 105 -2.91 -2.30 -17.50
C GLN A 105 -2.45 -1.93 -16.08
N PHE A 106 -3.28 -2.21 -15.08
CA PHE A 106 -3.04 -1.86 -13.69
C PHE A 106 -2.79 -3.11 -12.88
N MET A 107 -2.01 -2.97 -11.82
CA MET A 107 -1.65 -4.07 -10.94
C MET A 107 -2.04 -3.82 -9.50
N MET A 108 -2.15 -4.91 -8.74
CA MET A 108 -2.20 -4.91 -7.27
C MET A 108 -1.24 -5.98 -6.72
N LEU A 109 -0.54 -5.65 -5.64
CA LEU A 109 0.28 -6.61 -4.89
C LEU A 109 -0.63 -7.56 -4.08
N PRO A 110 -0.14 -8.74 -3.66
CA PRO A 110 -0.87 -9.58 -2.72
C PRO A 110 -1.29 -8.85 -1.44
N THR A 111 -0.41 -7.99 -0.89
CA THR A 111 -0.76 -7.13 0.24
C THR A 111 -1.83 -6.07 -0.06
N ASP A 112 -1.92 -5.56 -1.29
CA ASP A 112 -3.01 -4.66 -1.70
C ASP A 112 -4.35 -5.44 -1.74
N ILE A 113 -4.35 -6.65 -2.30
CA ILE A 113 -5.53 -7.53 -2.31
C ILE A 113 -5.96 -7.91 -0.88
N ALA A 114 -5.02 -8.06 0.06
CA ALA A 114 -5.34 -8.32 1.45
C ALA A 114 -6.20 -7.21 2.08
N LEU A 115 -6.06 -5.96 1.64
CA LEU A 115 -6.85 -4.83 2.17
C LEU A 115 -8.35 -4.95 1.88
N ILE A 116 -8.74 -5.62 0.79
CA ILE A 116 -10.17 -5.85 0.46
C ILE A 116 -10.69 -7.21 0.91
N LYS A 117 -9.79 -8.14 1.28
CA LYS A 117 -10.16 -9.47 1.80
C LYS A 117 -10.29 -9.49 3.32
N ASP A 118 -9.47 -8.73 4.04
CA ASP A 118 -9.55 -8.58 5.49
C ASP A 118 -10.67 -7.60 5.88
N PRO A 119 -11.68 -8.01 6.68
CA PRO A 119 -12.79 -7.13 7.05
C PRO A 119 -12.39 -5.88 7.86
N GLY A 120 -11.31 -5.97 8.64
CA GLY A 120 -10.78 -4.86 9.44
C GLY A 120 -10.18 -3.76 8.57
N PHE A 121 -9.49 -4.13 7.49
CA PHE A 121 -8.99 -3.18 6.50
C PHE A 121 -10.06 -2.74 5.50
N LYS A 122 -10.92 -3.66 5.05
CA LYS A 122 -11.87 -3.41 3.96
C LYS A 122 -12.77 -2.21 4.23
N LYS A 123 -13.23 -2.03 5.47
CA LYS A 123 -14.07 -0.88 5.84
C LYS A 123 -13.41 0.48 5.56
N TYR A 124 -12.07 0.56 5.66
CA TYR A 124 -11.33 1.80 5.38
C TYR A 124 -11.03 1.94 3.87
N VAL A 125 -10.81 0.83 3.16
CA VAL A 125 -10.77 0.85 1.69
C VAL A 125 -12.10 1.38 1.13
N ASP A 126 -13.21 0.87 1.65
CA ASP A 126 -14.55 1.31 1.25
C ASP A 126 -14.77 2.80 1.55
N LEU A 127 -14.37 3.26 2.74
CA LEU A 127 -14.44 4.67 3.13
C LEU A 127 -13.63 5.56 2.17
N TYR A 128 -12.36 5.25 1.94
CA TYR A 128 -11.47 6.10 1.14
C TYR A 128 -11.78 6.07 -0.36
N ALA A 129 -12.35 4.98 -0.85
CA ALA A 129 -12.88 4.92 -2.21
C ALA A 129 -14.07 5.89 -2.40
N ASP A 130 -14.93 6.02 -1.38
CA ASP A 130 -16.14 6.84 -1.46
C ASP A 130 -15.93 8.29 -0.99
N ASP A 131 -14.86 8.58 -0.22
CA ASP A 131 -14.55 9.91 0.31
C ASP A 131 -13.05 10.23 0.23
N GLU A 132 -12.67 10.98 -0.81
CA GLU A 132 -11.29 11.47 -1.00
C GLU A 132 -10.85 12.45 0.11
N LYS A 133 -11.77 13.23 0.68
CA LYS A 133 -11.42 14.17 1.75
C LYS A 133 -11.07 13.43 3.02
N ALA A 134 -11.81 12.37 3.34
CA ALA A 134 -11.47 11.47 4.45
C ALA A 134 -10.09 10.84 4.23
N PHE A 135 -9.81 10.33 3.02
CA PHE A 135 -8.50 9.80 2.67
C PHE A 135 -7.38 10.82 2.89
N PHE A 136 -7.50 12.04 2.35
CA PHE A 136 -6.45 13.05 2.47
C PHE A 136 -6.20 13.48 3.92
N LYS A 137 -7.27 13.65 4.70
CA LYS A 137 -7.17 13.98 6.12
C LYS A 137 -6.40 12.91 6.88
N ASP A 138 -6.77 11.64 6.69
CA ASP A 138 -6.22 10.53 7.44
C ASP A 138 -4.81 10.17 6.96
N PHE A 139 -4.55 10.25 5.65
CA PHE A 139 -3.21 10.10 5.08
C PHE A 139 -2.26 11.16 5.62
N SER A 140 -2.66 12.44 5.63
CA SER A 140 -1.81 13.51 6.15
C SER A 140 -1.42 13.25 7.60
N GLY A 141 -2.37 12.83 8.44
CA GLY A 141 -2.10 12.51 9.85
C GLY A 141 -1.15 11.32 10.00
N ALA A 142 -1.43 10.21 9.30
CA ALA A 142 -0.62 9.00 9.35
C ALA A 142 0.80 9.20 8.79
N PHE A 143 0.92 9.97 7.70
CA PHE A 143 2.21 10.24 7.05
C PHE A 143 3.08 11.20 7.88
N SER A 144 2.49 12.24 8.49
CA SER A 144 3.20 13.08 9.47
C SER A 144 3.70 12.22 10.64
N LYS A 145 2.83 11.39 11.23
CA LYS A 145 3.21 10.47 12.30
C LYS A 145 4.34 9.52 11.89
N LEU A 146 4.35 9.04 10.64
CA LEU A 146 5.42 8.19 10.10
C LEU A 146 6.76 8.92 10.07
N LEU A 147 6.78 10.15 9.57
CA LEU A 147 8.00 10.95 9.45
C LEU A 147 8.53 11.45 10.79
N GLU A 148 7.64 11.71 11.75
CA GLU A 148 7.99 12.21 13.09
C GLU A 148 8.35 11.10 14.08
N ASN A 149 8.15 9.83 13.71
CA ASN A 149 8.38 8.71 14.61
C ASN A 149 9.86 8.63 15.05
N GLY A 150 10.09 8.56 16.36
CA GLY A 150 11.43 8.53 16.95
C GLY A 150 12.14 9.90 17.05
N THR A 151 11.49 10.99 16.63
CA THR A 151 12.04 12.35 16.78
C THR A 151 11.71 12.95 18.15
N LYS A 152 12.42 14.03 18.52
CA LYS A 152 12.17 14.85 19.71
C LYS A 152 12.45 16.32 19.40
N ASN A 153 11.75 17.23 20.07
CA ASN A 153 11.98 18.68 20.00
C ASN A 153 11.89 19.26 18.57
N LEU A 154 10.90 18.79 17.79
CA LEU A 154 10.59 19.38 16.48
C LEU A 154 10.03 20.79 16.66
N TYR A 155 10.31 21.64 15.69
CA TYR A 155 9.75 22.99 15.59
C TYR A 155 8.77 23.02 14.42
N ALA A 156 7.65 23.72 14.60
CA ALA A 156 6.76 24.01 13.48
C ALA A 156 7.51 24.83 12.43
N ALA A 157 7.29 24.52 11.15
CA ALA A 157 7.75 25.39 10.07
C ALA A 157 7.08 26.76 10.23
N ALA A 158 7.89 27.83 10.09
CA ALA A 158 7.44 29.22 10.18
C ALA A 158 6.54 29.61 9.00
#